data_AF-A0A533VEP7-F1
#
_entry.id   AF-A0A533VEP7-F1
#
_cell.length_a   1.000
_cell.length_b   1.000
_cell.length_c   1.000
_cell.angle_alpha   90.00
_cell.angle_beta   90.00
_cell.angle_gamma   90.00
#
_symmetry.space_group_name_H-M   'P 1'
#
loop_
_entity.id
_entity.type
_entity.pdbx_description
1 polymer ?
#
loop_
_entity_poly.entity_id
_entity_poly.type
_entity_poly.pdbx_seq_one_letter_code
_entity_poly.pdbx_strand_id
1 'polypeptide(L)'
;METRSRIVGSFFPKVRMALALTISIVADLLDYTAAPLLGMPIIGDVFDLIVMSMLYSITKSKVSLIMNLAEFVPFLGDFLPVYTASTIIWILREWGYDAPFIARRLLRLLSSTQSHV
;
A
#
# COMPACT_ATOMS: atom_id res chain seq x y z
N MET A 1 -9.73 34.56 11.72
CA MET A 1 -10.45 33.39 11.16
C MET A 1 -9.51 32.44 10.40
N GLU A 2 -8.24 32.31 10.81
CA GLU A 2 -7.20 31.62 10.02
C GLU A 2 -6.65 30.35 10.70
N THR A 3 -6.92 30.18 12.00
CA THR A 3 -6.46 29.05 12.81
C THR A 3 -7.29 27.78 12.64
N ARG A 4 -8.57 27.88 12.23
CA ARG A 4 -9.43 26.69 12.01
C ARG A 4 -9.05 25.91 10.75
N SER A 5 -8.49 26.55 9.71
CA SER A 5 -8.15 25.87 8.45
C SER A 5 -6.96 24.92 8.56
N ARG A 6 -5.98 25.22 9.45
CA ARG A 6 -4.80 24.36 9.67
C ARG A 6 -5.12 23.09 10.45
N ILE A 7 -6.03 23.16 11.42
CA ILE A 7 -6.43 21.98 12.23
C ILE A 7 -7.18 20.98 11.35
N VAL A 8 -8.16 21.49 10.59
CA VAL A 8 -8.96 20.69 9.64
C VAL A 8 -8.06 20.14 8.52
N GLY A 9 -7.16 20.96 7.96
CA GLY A 9 -6.21 20.56 6.92
C GLY A 9 -5.25 19.42 7.32
N SER A 10 -4.94 19.28 8.62
CA SER A 10 -4.09 18.18 9.13
C SER A 10 -4.84 16.88 9.43
N PHE A 11 -6.17 16.94 9.61
CA PHE A 11 -6.98 15.79 10.02
C PHE A 11 -7.45 14.97 8.81
N PHE A 12 -7.86 15.64 7.73
CA PHE A 12 -8.24 15.01 6.46
C PHE A 12 -7.21 14.01 5.91
N PRO A 13 -5.90 14.34 5.82
CA PRO A 13 -4.91 13.36 5.36
C PRO A 13 -4.77 12.18 6.32
N LYS A 14 -4.84 12.40 7.63
CA LYS A 14 -4.75 11.32 8.63
C LYS A 14 -5.94 10.35 8.56
N VAL A 15 -7.16 10.86 8.41
CA VAL A 15 -8.37 10.03 8.23
C VAL A 15 -8.27 9.24 6.93
N ARG A 16 -7.81 9.87 5.84
CA ARG A 16 -7.62 9.21 4.55
C ARG A 16 -6.60 8.07 4.64
N MET A 17 -5.50 8.29 5.35
CA MET A 17 -4.46 7.28 5.60
C MET A 17 -4.99 6.12 6.45
N ALA A 18 -5.68 6.42 7.55
CA ALA A 18 -6.24 5.38 8.42
C ALA A 18 -7.29 4.53 7.69
N LEU A 19 -8.14 5.17 6.87
CA LEU A 19 -9.15 4.48 6.08
C LEU A 19 -8.51 3.60 5.00
N ALA A 20 -7.54 4.12 4.26
CA ALA A 20 -6.80 3.33 3.27
C ALA A 20 -6.13 2.10 3.92
N LEU A 21 -5.48 2.28 5.06
CA LEU A 21 -4.80 1.22 5.80
C LEU A 21 -5.77 0.18 6.35
N THR A 22 -6.94 0.62 6.82
CA THR A 22 -7.97 -0.30 7.32
C THR A 22 -8.50 -1.18 6.18
N ILE A 23 -8.82 -0.57 5.04
CA ILE A 23 -9.30 -1.33 3.87
C ILE A 23 -8.22 -2.30 3.39
N SER A 24 -6.96 -1.86 3.34
CA SER A 24 -5.87 -2.72 2.86
C SER A 24 -5.66 -3.94 3.75
N ILE A 25 -5.66 -3.77 5.08
CA ILE A 25 -5.49 -4.88 6.03
C ILE A 25 -6.65 -5.88 5.91
N VAL A 26 -7.88 -5.37 5.80
CA VAL A 26 -9.06 -6.22 5.66
C VAL A 26 -9.04 -6.98 4.34
N ALA A 27 -8.61 -6.34 3.24
CA ALA A 27 -8.50 -6.98 1.93
C ALA A 27 -7.47 -8.12 1.94
N ASP A 28 -6.24 -7.86 2.39
CA ASP A 28 -5.19 -8.89 2.46
C ASP A 28 -5.60 -10.07 3.37
N LEU A 29 -6.27 -9.79 4.49
CA LEU A 29 -6.77 -10.83 5.38
C LEU A 29 -7.89 -11.66 4.74
N LEU A 30 -8.77 -10.99 3.99
CA LEU A 30 -9.82 -11.68 3.27
C LEU A 30 -9.23 -12.59 2.21
N ASP A 31 -8.18 -12.15 1.51
CA ASP A 31 -7.55 -12.94 0.46
C ASP A 31 -6.88 -14.21 1.03
N TYR A 32 -6.12 -14.09 2.12
CA TYR A 32 -5.55 -15.25 2.82
C TYR A 32 -6.57 -16.24 3.37
N THR A 33 -7.78 -15.78 3.71
CA THR A 33 -8.83 -16.66 4.25
C THR A 33 -9.74 -17.21 3.15
N ALA A 34 -9.99 -16.44 2.10
CA ALA A 34 -10.88 -16.80 1.00
C ALA A 34 -10.19 -17.65 -0.07
N ALA A 35 -8.91 -17.41 -0.37
CA ALA A 35 -8.17 -18.18 -1.39
C ALA A 35 -8.17 -19.69 -1.08
N PRO A 36 -7.92 -20.16 0.16
CA PRO A 36 -8.02 -21.59 0.49
C PRO A 36 -9.46 -22.12 0.58
N LEU A 37 -10.43 -21.27 0.94
CA LEU A 37 -11.81 -21.69 1.19
C LEU A 37 -12.66 -21.79 -0.07
N LEU A 38 -12.45 -20.87 -1.01
CA LEU A 38 -13.29 -20.72 -2.20
C LEU A 38 -12.63 -21.36 -3.43
N GLY A 39 -11.30 -21.32 -3.57
CA GLY A 39 -10.60 -21.93 -4.71
C GLY A 39 -11.06 -21.40 -6.08
N MET A 40 -11.66 -20.20 -6.11
CA MET A 40 -12.24 -19.57 -7.31
C MET A 40 -11.38 -18.39 -7.76
N PRO A 41 -10.38 -18.61 -8.62
CA PRO A 41 -9.45 -17.55 -9.05
C PRO A 41 -10.17 -16.35 -9.68
N ILE A 42 -11.24 -16.60 -10.43
CA ILE A 42 -12.03 -15.55 -11.10
C ILE A 42 -12.72 -14.60 -10.08
N ILE A 43 -13.15 -15.12 -8.93
CA ILE A 43 -13.82 -14.30 -7.90
C ILE A 43 -12.79 -13.45 -7.16
N GLY A 44 -11.60 -13.98 -6.90
CA GLY A 44 -10.45 -13.25 -6.35
C GLY A 44 -10.09 -12.05 -7.23
N ASP A 45 -9.86 -12.28 -8.52
CA ASP A 45 -9.49 -11.22 -9.47
C ASP A 45 -10.50 -10.05 -9.53
N VAL A 46 -11.80 -10.36 -9.44
CA VAL A 46 -12.87 -9.34 -9.42
C VAL A 46 -12.85 -8.56 -8.11
N PHE A 47 -12.65 -9.25 -6.99
CA PHE A 47 -12.50 -8.60 -5.69
C PHE A 47 -11.28 -7.68 -5.67
N ASP A 48 -10.15 -8.13 -6.21
CA ASP A 48 -8.92 -7.35 -6.32
C ASP A 48 -9.11 -6.08 -7.14
N LEU A 49 -9.81 -6.18 -8.27
CA LEU A 49 -10.15 -5.02 -9.08
C LEU A 49 -10.98 -3.98 -8.29
N ILE A 50 -11.91 -4.44 -7.45
CA ILE A 50 -12.76 -3.57 -6.63
C ILE A 50 -11.90 -2.89 -5.54
N VAL A 51 -11.10 -3.66 -4.80
CA VAL A 51 -10.23 -3.16 -3.73
C VAL A 51 -9.21 -2.17 -4.30
N MET A 52 -8.54 -2.52 -5.39
CA MET A 52 -7.58 -1.66 -6.07
C MET A 52 -8.23 -0.35 -6.52
N SER A 53 -9.44 -0.41 -7.08
CA SER A 53 -10.18 0.79 -7.49
C SER A 53 -10.56 1.68 -6.30
N MET A 54 -10.99 1.08 -5.19
CA MET A 54 -11.27 1.80 -3.95
C MET A 54 -10.02 2.48 -3.40
N LEU A 55 -8.92 1.74 -3.25
CA LEU A 55 -7.64 2.27 -2.77
C LEU A 55 -7.12 3.39 -3.68
N TYR A 56 -7.22 3.25 -4.99
CA TYR A 56 -6.84 4.32 -5.91
C TYR A 56 -7.73 5.56 -5.76
N SER A 57 -9.03 5.38 -5.53
CA SER A 57 -9.93 6.51 -5.30
C SER A 57 -9.56 7.31 -4.06
N ILE A 58 -9.07 6.63 -3.01
CA ILE A 58 -8.66 7.23 -1.73
C ILE A 58 -7.25 7.82 -1.82
N THR A 59 -6.28 7.06 -2.29
CA THR A 59 -4.86 7.46 -2.32
C THR A 59 -4.55 8.44 -3.45
N LYS A 60 -5.29 8.36 -4.57
CA LYS A 60 -5.01 9.03 -5.84
C LYS A 60 -3.57 8.83 -6.35
N SER A 61 -2.91 7.76 -5.89
CA SER A 61 -1.49 7.50 -6.15
C SER A 61 -1.32 6.48 -7.25
N LYS A 62 -0.72 6.91 -8.37
CA LYS A 62 -0.35 6.02 -9.49
C LYS A 62 0.66 4.95 -9.07
N VAL A 63 1.53 5.26 -8.11
CA VAL A 63 2.53 4.30 -7.63
C VAL A 63 1.90 3.22 -6.76
N SER A 64 0.95 3.58 -5.89
CA SER A 64 0.19 2.59 -5.11
C SER A 64 -0.67 1.71 -6.02
N LEU A 65 -1.29 2.28 -7.05
CA LEU A 65 -2.01 1.52 -8.07
C LEU A 65 -1.09 0.51 -8.79
N ILE A 66 0.09 0.94 -9.22
CA ILE A 66 1.06 0.03 -9.89
C ILE A 66 1.53 -1.07 -8.94
N MET A 67 1.76 -0.76 -7.65
CA MET A 67 2.13 -1.76 -6.67
C MET A 67 1.00 -2.77 -6.43
N ASN A 68 -0.26 -2.33 -6.38
CA ASN A 68 -1.43 -3.19 -6.23
C ASN A 68 -1.65 -4.14 -7.42
N LEU A 69 -1.13 -3.81 -8.61
CA LEU A 69 -1.19 -4.73 -9.75
C LEU A 69 -0.41 -6.03 -9.51
N ALA A 70 0.47 -6.08 -8.51
CA ALA A 70 1.17 -7.30 -8.13
C ALA A 70 0.23 -8.38 -7.57
N GLU A 71 -0.99 -8.03 -7.16
CA GLU A 71 -2.04 -8.98 -6.74
C GLU A 71 -2.44 -9.93 -7.88
N PHE A 72 -2.47 -9.43 -9.12
CA PHE A 72 -2.77 -10.26 -10.30
C PHE A 72 -1.64 -11.21 -10.70
N VAL A 73 -0.50 -11.17 -10.00
CA VAL A 73 0.58 -12.13 -10.24
C VAL A 73 0.30 -13.35 -9.35
N PRO A 74 0.00 -14.53 -9.94
CA PRO A 74 -0.22 -15.74 -9.17
C PRO A 74 1.02 -16.00 -8.29
N PHE A 75 0.81 -16.31 -7.01
CA PHE A 75 1.80 -16.37 -5.91
C PHE A 75 2.22 -15.07 -5.22
N LEU A 76 2.22 -13.90 -5.86
CA LEU A 76 2.60 -12.67 -5.14
C LEU A 76 1.43 -12.09 -4.35
N GLY A 77 0.23 -12.13 -4.92
CA GLY A 77 -1.00 -11.73 -4.21
C GLY A 77 -1.33 -12.68 -3.06
N ASP A 78 -1.43 -13.98 -3.37
CA ASP A 78 -1.86 -15.01 -2.40
C ASP A 78 -0.97 -15.15 -1.13
N PHE A 79 0.28 -14.66 -1.17
CA PHE A 79 1.27 -14.89 -0.10
C PHE A 79 1.85 -13.61 0.52
N LEU A 80 1.58 -12.45 -0.06
CA LEU A 80 2.08 -11.18 0.47
C LEU A 80 0.91 -10.22 0.69
N PRO A 81 0.93 -9.39 1.75
CA PRO A 81 -0.11 -8.41 1.99
C PRO A 81 0.15 -7.19 1.08
N VAL A 82 -0.07 -7.33 -0.23
CA VAL A 82 0.35 -6.35 -1.24
C VAL A 82 -0.39 -5.04 -1.03
N TYR A 83 -1.69 -5.06 -0.74
CA TYR A 83 -2.45 -3.83 -0.48
C TYR A 83 -1.93 -3.10 0.75
N THR A 84 -1.61 -3.81 1.85
CA THR A 84 -1.10 -3.19 3.07
C THR A 84 0.31 -2.64 2.87
N ALA A 85 1.20 -3.40 2.21
CA ALA A 85 2.55 -2.96 1.91
C ALA A 85 2.53 -1.70 1.03
N SER A 86 1.73 -1.70 -0.05
CA SER A 86 1.61 -0.57 -0.96
C SER A 86 1.03 0.68 -0.27
N THR A 87 0.08 0.48 0.64
CA THR A 87 -0.56 1.55 1.40
C THR A 87 0.41 2.14 2.42
N ILE A 88 1.20 1.33 3.13
CA ILE A 88 2.26 1.82 4.02
C ILE A 88 3.29 2.64 3.22
N ILE A 89 3.76 2.13 2.07
CA ILE A 89 4.71 2.84 1.22
C ILE A 89 4.12 4.19 0.76
N TRP A 90 2.83 4.22 0.41
CA TRP A 90 2.14 5.45 0.07
C TRP A 90 2.06 6.44 1.25
N ILE A 91 1.70 5.97 2.45
CA ILE A 91 1.66 6.81 3.66
C ILE A 91 3.04 7.41 3.95
N LEU A 92 4.10 6.59 3.89
CA LEU A 92 5.47 7.05 4.08
C LEU A 92 5.84 8.14 3.07
N ARG A 93 5.45 7.95 1.80
CA ARG A 93 5.69 8.94 0.75
C ARG A 93 4.95 10.25 0.99
N GLU A 94 3.70 10.18 1.42
CA GLU A 94 2.90 11.37 1.76
C GLU A 94 3.49 12.13 2.97
N TRP A 95 4.21 11.41 3.86
CA TRP A 95 4.97 12.01 4.97
C TRP A 95 6.33 12.58 4.57
N GLY A 96 6.68 12.57 3.28
CA GLY A 96 7.92 13.12 2.76
C GLY A 96 9.08 12.13 2.70
N TYR A 97 8.84 10.83 2.91
CA TYR A 97 9.83 9.81 2.58
C TYR A 97 9.77 9.49 1.10
N ASP A 98 10.53 10.24 0.30
CA ASP A 98 10.62 9.99 -1.13
C ASP A 98 11.30 8.63 -1.40
N ALA A 99 10.68 7.80 -2.24
CA ALA A 99 11.23 6.52 -2.70
C ALA A 99 12.73 6.57 -3.13
N PRO A 100 13.24 7.61 -3.83
CA PRO A 100 14.67 7.72 -4.10
C PRO A 100 15.54 7.94 -2.85
N PHE A 101 15.02 8.55 -1.78
CA PHE A 101 15.73 8.69 -0.51
C PHE A 101 15.88 7.33 0.18
N ILE A 102 14.81 6.54 0.24
CA ILE A 102 14.82 5.18 0.80
C ILE A 102 15.75 4.27 -0.03
N ALA A 103 15.61 4.28 -1.36
CA ALA A 103 16.46 3.48 -2.25
C ALA A 103 17.94 3.85 -2.13
N ARG A 104 18.28 5.14 -2.10
CA ARG A 104 19.66 5.61 -1.87
C ARG A 104 20.20 5.22 -0.50
N ARG A 105 19.34 5.17 0.52
CA ARG A 105 19.73 4.77 1.87
C ARG A 105 19.96 3.26 1.97
N LEU A 106 19.10 2.44 1.37
CA LEU A 106 19.29 1.00 1.26
C LEU A 106 20.56 0.66 0.47
N LEU A 107 20.78 1.31 -0.67
CA LEU A 107 22.00 1.14 -1.47
C LEU A 107 23.26 1.50 -0.68
N ARG A 108 23.21 2.58 0.12
CA ARG A 108 24.33 2.96 1.00
C ARG A 108 24.60 1.94 2.11
N LEU A 109 23.55 1.39 2.71
CA LEU A 109 23.70 0.36 3.73
C LEU A 109 24.33 -0.91 3.15
N LEU A 110 23.84 -1.36 2.00
CA LEU A 110 24.39 -2.52 1.29
C LEU A 110 25.85 -2.29 0.86
N SER A 111 26.18 -1.09 0.35
CA SER A 111 27.57 -0.79 -0.02
C SER A 111 28.51 -0.71 1.19
N SER A 112 28.03 -0.21 2.33
CA SER A 112 28.84 -0.12 3.56
C SER A 112 29.13 -1.49 4.20
N THR A 113 28.27 -2.47 3.98
CA THR A 113 28.50 -3.84 4.44
C THR A 113 29.53 -4.56 3.57
N GLN A 114 29.66 -4.20 2.28
CA GLN A 114 30.67 -4.80 1.40
C GLN A 114 32.09 -4.24 1.59
N SER A 115 32.27 -3.10 2.26
CA SER A 115 33.61 -2.53 2.53
C SER A 115 34.31 -3.11 3.77
N HIS A 116 33.70 -4.08 4.46
CA HIS A 116 34.22 -4.69 5.69
C HIS A 116 34.50 -6.20 5.57
N VAL A 117 34.64 -6.72 4.35
CA VAL A 117 35.11 -8.09 4.07
C VAL A 117 36.47 -8.04 3.40
#